data_AF-A0A4Z2D0G0-F1
#
_entry.id   AF-A0A4Z2D0G0-F1
#
_cell.length_a   1.000
_cell.length_b   1.000
_cell.length_c   1.000
_cell.angle_alpha   90.00
_cell.angle_beta   90.00
_cell.angle_gamma   90.00
#
_symmetry.space_group_name_H-M   'P 1'
#
loop_
_entity.id
_entity.type
_entity.pdbx_description
1 polymer ?
#
loop_
_entity_poly.entity_id
_entity_poly.type
_entity_poly.pdbx_seq_one_letter_code
_entity_poly.pdbx_strand_id
1 'polypeptide(L)'
;MRRATIEFESDLRHKNEMKQIEAKIRGEAQVERENREIRLERARVEAREYRQTVLESITTAGSVIGNGVSSFLSEPDKVATVVGSLTLLAGGIYGAKYGIGTFTRIVESRIGKPALVRETSRLNIVDTCRHPIMTTKRIFQRPSDPLDGIILRPELEASLRKIAIATRHTKANNGFYRNILMAGPPGTGKTMFAKSLAMHSGMDYAILTGGDIAPMGNEGVTAVHKVFEWAKTSRKGVLLFVDEADAFLRKRDQERISEGIRATLNAFLYRTGEQSKKFMLVLASNQPEQFDWAINDRMDEIVHFTLPGLEERERLVRHYFDFFLLQPSLTKSHRIRLAENINYAVKCAEIAKRTTGLSGREISKIAVGWQTAAYSSEDGVLTESMMDAVVDSAIAANRQKQEWRHYKLPDTVEAVPN
;
A
#
# COMPACT_ATOMS: atom_id res chain seq x y z
N MET A 1 68.70 -44.65 21.56
CA MET A 1 68.61 -43.82 22.79
C MET A 1 67.88 -42.48 22.61
N ARG A 2 68.02 -41.73 21.49
CA ARG A 2 67.43 -40.37 21.35
C ARG A 2 65.89 -40.30 21.27
N ARG A 3 65.19 -41.32 20.74
CA ARG A 3 63.70 -41.32 20.66
C ARG A 3 63.03 -41.50 22.03
N ALA A 4 63.52 -42.43 22.84
CA ALA A 4 62.99 -42.67 24.19
C ALA A 4 63.18 -41.47 25.13
N THR A 5 64.23 -40.66 24.94
CA THR A 5 64.44 -39.43 25.70
C THR A 5 63.46 -38.33 25.29
N ILE A 6 63.15 -38.22 24.00
CA ILE A 6 62.17 -37.25 23.49
C ILE A 6 60.74 -37.60 23.93
N GLU A 7 60.37 -38.90 23.87
CA GLU A 7 59.06 -39.36 24.36
C GLU A 7 58.92 -39.12 25.87
N PHE A 8 59.96 -39.42 26.66
CA PHE A 8 59.95 -39.15 28.09
C PHE A 8 59.84 -37.65 28.40
N GLU A 9 60.55 -36.79 27.67
CA GLU A 9 60.47 -35.34 27.85
C GLU A 9 59.10 -34.78 27.43
N SER A 10 58.52 -35.32 26.35
CA SER A 10 57.16 -34.99 25.89
C SER A 10 56.11 -35.38 26.92
N ASP A 11 56.19 -36.60 27.48
CA ASP A 11 55.29 -37.07 28.53
C ASP A 11 55.42 -36.24 29.82
N LEU A 12 56.64 -35.81 30.16
CA LEU A 12 56.88 -34.98 31.32
C LEU A 12 56.27 -33.58 31.13
N ARG A 13 56.40 -32.98 29.94
CA ARG A 13 55.76 -31.71 29.59
C ARG A 13 54.24 -31.83 29.63
N HIS A 14 53.69 -32.89 29.05
CA HIS A 14 52.25 -33.11 29.01
C HIS A 14 51.66 -33.30 30.42
N LYS A 15 52.38 -34.01 31.31
CA LYS A 15 52.01 -34.14 32.73
C LYS A 15 52.07 -32.80 33.47
N ASN A 16 53.06 -31.96 33.20
CA ASN A 16 53.17 -30.64 33.81
C ASN A 16 52.08 -29.68 33.32
N GLU A 17 51.79 -29.67 32.02
CA GLU A 17 50.69 -28.90 31.44
C GLU A 17 49.35 -29.33 32.01
N MET A 18 49.10 -30.64 32.13
CA MET A 18 47.87 -31.17 32.74
C MET A 18 47.72 -30.72 34.20
N LYS A 19 48.81 -30.74 34.99
CA LYS A 19 48.78 -30.22 36.37
C LYS A 19 48.50 -28.72 36.44
N GLN A 20 49.05 -27.93 35.51
CA GLN A 20 48.76 -26.48 35.45
C GLN A 20 47.31 -26.21 35.06
N ILE A 21 46.77 -26.96 34.09
CA ILE A 21 45.36 -26.87 33.68
C ILE A 21 44.45 -27.25 34.85
N GLU A 22 44.75 -28.35 35.55
CA GLU A 22 43.97 -28.79 36.71
C GLU A 22 44.00 -27.76 37.85
N ALA A 23 45.17 -27.18 38.15
CA ALA A 23 45.29 -26.12 39.15
C ALA A 23 44.52 -24.85 38.75
N LYS A 24 44.54 -24.49 37.46
CA LYS A 24 43.79 -23.34 36.93
C LYS A 24 42.27 -23.57 37.01
N ILE A 25 41.79 -24.74 36.60
CA ILE A 25 40.37 -25.11 36.67
C ILE A 25 39.90 -25.11 38.13
N ARG A 26 40.70 -25.64 39.07
CA ARG A 26 40.37 -25.59 40.50
C ARG A 26 40.31 -24.15 41.02
N GLY A 27 41.24 -23.29 40.62
CA GLY A 27 41.25 -21.87 40.98
C GLY A 27 40.02 -21.13 40.45
N GLU A 28 39.69 -21.31 39.18
CA GLU A 28 38.51 -20.71 38.55
C GLU A 28 37.20 -21.20 39.22
N ALA A 29 37.10 -22.50 39.51
CA ALA A 29 35.95 -23.08 40.20
C ALA A 29 35.78 -22.53 41.63
N GLN A 30 36.87 -22.20 42.33
CA GLN A 30 36.81 -21.61 43.66
C GLN A 30 36.38 -20.14 43.61
N VAL A 31 36.95 -19.36 42.69
CA VAL A 31 36.56 -17.96 42.46
C VAL A 31 35.09 -17.87 42.05
N GLU A 32 34.59 -18.79 41.23
CA GLU A 32 33.18 -18.81 40.82
C GLU A 32 32.24 -19.11 42.01
N ARG A 33 32.64 -20.02 42.92
CA ARG A 33 31.88 -20.30 44.15
C ARG A 33 31.80 -19.08 45.06
N GLU A 34 32.93 -18.42 45.31
CA GLU A 34 32.98 -17.19 46.12
C GLU A 34 32.17 -16.05 45.48
N ASN A 35 32.30 -15.86 44.17
CA ASN A 35 31.50 -14.86 43.44
C ASN A 35 29.98 -15.15 43.50
N ARG A 36 29.60 -16.43 43.47
CA ARG A 36 28.20 -16.84 43.60
C ARG A 36 27.67 -16.53 45.00
N GLU A 37 28.45 -16.77 46.03
CA GLU A 37 28.11 -16.46 47.42
C GLU A 37 27.94 -14.94 47.61
N ILE A 38 28.89 -14.14 47.13
CA ILE A 38 28.83 -12.67 47.18
C ILE A 38 27.58 -12.13 46.48
N ARG A 39 27.21 -12.69 45.31
CA ARG A 39 25.98 -12.29 44.60
C ARG A 39 24.72 -12.63 45.40
N LEU A 40 24.69 -13.80 46.03
CA LEU A 40 23.56 -14.23 46.86
C LEU A 40 23.43 -13.36 48.12
N GLU A 41 24.55 -12.98 48.73
CA GLU A 41 24.54 -12.07 49.88
C GLU A 41 24.07 -10.67 49.50
N ARG A 42 24.56 -10.09 48.40
CA ARG A 42 24.07 -8.79 47.89
C ARG A 42 22.57 -8.82 47.64
N ALA A 43 22.07 -9.86 46.98
CA ALA A 43 20.64 -10.02 46.74
C ALA A 43 19.82 -10.13 48.04
N ARG A 44 20.37 -10.78 49.08
CA ARG A 44 19.71 -10.86 50.40
C ARG A 44 19.72 -9.52 51.14
N VAL A 45 20.81 -8.76 51.06
CA VAL A 45 20.91 -7.43 51.66
C VAL A 45 19.94 -6.47 50.99
N GLU A 46 19.93 -6.41 49.65
CA GLU A 46 18.96 -5.61 48.90
C GLU A 46 17.52 -5.99 49.22
N ALA A 47 17.22 -7.29 49.33
CA ALA A 47 15.88 -7.75 49.73
C ALA A 47 15.51 -7.34 51.16
N ARG A 48 16.47 -7.25 52.08
CA ARG A 48 16.24 -6.77 53.46
C ARG A 48 16.05 -5.26 53.50
N GLU A 49 16.89 -4.50 52.81
CA GLU A 49 16.79 -3.04 52.69
C GLU A 49 15.48 -2.64 52.03
N TYR A 50 15.09 -3.34 50.96
CA TYR A 50 13.81 -3.14 50.30
C TYR A 50 12.64 -3.43 51.24
N ARG A 51 12.67 -4.54 52.00
CA ARG A 51 11.63 -4.84 53.00
C ARG A 51 11.56 -3.78 54.10
N GLN A 52 12.71 -3.31 54.60
CA GLN A 52 12.76 -2.25 55.61
C GLN A 52 12.22 -0.94 55.05
N THR A 53 12.62 -0.54 53.85
CA THR A 53 12.12 0.66 53.17
C THR A 53 10.62 0.58 52.92
N VAL A 54 10.11 -0.60 52.54
CA VAL A 54 8.67 -0.83 52.36
C VAL A 54 7.95 -0.77 53.71
N LEU A 55 8.49 -1.39 54.76
CA LEU A 55 7.89 -1.31 56.11
C LEU A 55 7.91 0.11 56.66
N GLU A 56 9.01 0.84 56.48
CA GLU A 56 9.21 2.21 56.96
C GLU A 56 8.35 3.20 56.17
N SER A 57 8.18 3.00 54.86
CA SER A 57 7.21 3.77 54.06
C SER A 57 5.77 3.43 54.44
N ILE A 58 5.44 2.18 54.77
CA ILE A 58 4.11 1.79 55.26
C ILE A 58 3.85 2.37 56.66
N THR A 59 4.81 2.36 57.58
CA THR A 59 4.64 2.93 58.94
C THR A 59 4.62 4.45 58.92
N THR A 60 5.44 5.08 58.06
CA THR A 60 5.44 6.54 57.86
C THR A 60 4.16 6.99 57.16
N ALA A 61 3.72 6.29 56.11
CA ALA A 61 2.41 6.54 55.51
C ALA A 61 1.28 6.28 56.51
N GLY A 62 1.37 5.21 57.30
CA GLY A 62 0.38 4.86 58.33
C GLY A 62 0.30 5.87 59.47
N SER A 63 1.40 6.50 59.87
CA SER A 63 1.41 7.54 60.92
C SER A 63 0.94 8.90 60.39
N VAL A 64 1.29 9.25 59.14
CA VAL A 64 0.75 10.44 58.44
C VAL A 64 -0.76 10.28 58.18
N ILE A 65 -1.21 9.07 57.83
CA ILE A 65 -2.63 8.74 57.70
C ILE A 65 -3.31 8.71 59.07
N GLY A 66 -2.70 8.13 60.11
CA GLY A 66 -3.30 8.02 61.46
C GLY A 66 -3.55 9.38 62.14
N ASN A 67 -2.61 10.33 61.98
CA ASN A 67 -2.77 11.69 62.49
C ASN A 67 -3.66 12.57 61.58
N GLY A 68 -3.74 12.26 60.29
CA GLY A 68 -4.68 12.90 59.37
C GLY A 68 -6.12 12.43 59.60
N VAL A 69 -6.35 11.13 59.73
CA VAL A 69 -7.69 10.51 59.76
C VAL A 69 -8.50 10.94 60.99
N SER A 70 -7.87 11.19 62.15
CA SER A 70 -8.57 11.72 63.33
C SER A 70 -9.03 13.18 63.16
N SER A 71 -8.32 13.97 62.34
CA SER A 71 -8.68 15.34 61.92
C SER A 71 -9.66 15.34 60.74
N PHE A 72 -9.66 14.30 59.89
CA PHE A 72 -10.55 14.17 58.74
C PHE A 72 -11.93 13.58 59.07
N LEU A 73 -12.04 12.70 60.08
CA LEU A 73 -13.32 12.09 60.48
C LEU A 73 -14.27 13.05 61.22
N SER A 74 -13.78 14.21 61.63
CA SER A 74 -14.57 15.25 62.32
C SER A 74 -15.21 16.27 61.37
N GLU A 75 -14.85 16.27 60.08
CA GLU A 75 -15.41 17.17 59.06
C GLU A 75 -16.10 16.39 57.92
N PRO A 76 -17.45 16.36 57.86
CA PRO A 76 -18.19 15.55 56.89
C PRO A 76 -17.93 15.93 55.42
N ASP A 77 -17.61 17.20 55.13
CA ASP A 77 -17.39 17.70 53.77
C ASP A 77 -16.07 17.21 53.15
N LYS A 78 -15.03 17.02 53.97
CA LYS A 78 -13.73 16.52 53.52
C LYS A 78 -13.78 15.03 53.19
N VAL A 79 -14.55 14.25 53.96
CA VAL A 79 -14.76 12.81 53.72
C VAL A 79 -15.46 12.58 52.38
N ALA A 80 -16.52 13.35 52.08
CA ALA A 80 -17.24 13.23 50.81
C ALA A 80 -16.35 13.51 49.59
N THR A 81 -15.49 14.53 49.67
CA THR A 81 -14.56 14.92 48.60
C THR A 81 -13.53 13.83 48.34
N VAL A 82 -12.97 13.23 49.39
CA VAL A 82 -11.97 12.15 49.27
C VAL A 82 -12.61 10.90 48.69
N VAL A 83 -13.77 10.46 49.21
CA VAL A 83 -14.49 9.30 48.68
C VAL A 83 -14.84 9.53 47.21
N GLY A 84 -15.38 10.70 46.86
CA GLY A 84 -15.66 11.08 45.48
C GLY A 84 -14.42 11.04 44.58
N SER A 85 -13.28 11.54 45.06
CA SER A 85 -12.01 11.49 44.32
C SER A 85 -11.48 10.07 44.13
N LEU A 86 -11.62 9.20 45.13
CA LEU A 86 -11.20 7.80 45.07
C LEU A 86 -12.08 7.00 44.11
N THR A 87 -13.39 7.26 44.14
CA THR A 87 -14.34 6.67 43.20
C THR A 87 -14.09 7.14 41.77
N LEU A 88 -13.77 8.43 41.56
CA LEU A 88 -13.38 8.95 40.24
C LEU A 88 -12.06 8.34 39.74
N LEU A 89 -11.06 8.17 40.61
CA LEU A 89 -9.80 7.50 40.28
C LEU A 89 -10.02 6.03 39.94
N ALA A 90 -10.77 5.31 40.77
CA ALA A 90 -11.09 3.90 40.52
C ALA A 90 -11.91 3.74 39.23
N GLY A 91 -12.91 4.59 39.01
CA GLY A 91 -13.71 4.65 37.78
C GLY A 91 -12.85 4.99 36.56
N GLY A 92 -11.88 5.91 36.70
CA GLY A 92 -10.93 6.27 35.65
C GLY A 92 -9.96 5.14 35.29
N ILE A 93 -9.39 4.46 36.29
CA ILE A 93 -8.48 3.31 36.09
C ILE A 93 -9.24 2.12 35.48
N TYR A 94 -10.43 1.83 35.98
CA TYR A 94 -11.27 0.76 35.43
C TYR A 94 -11.72 1.12 34.01
N GLY A 95 -12.18 2.35 33.76
CA GLY A 95 -12.51 2.86 32.44
C GLY A 95 -11.32 2.79 31.46
N ALA A 96 -10.11 3.13 31.89
CA ALA A 96 -8.91 3.01 31.08
C ALA A 96 -8.56 1.53 30.78
N LYS A 97 -8.51 0.67 31.80
CA LYS A 97 -8.12 -0.74 31.65
C LYS A 97 -9.06 -1.51 30.71
N TYR A 98 -10.37 -1.27 30.79
CA TYR A 98 -11.36 -1.94 29.95
C TYR A 98 -11.68 -1.19 28.65
N GLY A 99 -11.44 0.13 28.61
CA GLY A 99 -11.64 0.97 27.42
C GLY A 99 -10.51 0.88 26.40
N ILE A 100 -9.25 0.69 26.82
CA ILE A 100 -8.09 0.72 25.93
C ILE A 100 -8.15 -0.37 24.86
N GLY A 101 -8.59 -1.60 25.19
CA GLY A 101 -8.60 -2.73 24.23
C GLY A 101 -9.67 -2.63 23.13
N THR A 102 -10.79 -1.97 23.40
CA THR A 102 -11.83 -1.69 22.39
C THR A 102 -11.54 -0.40 21.62
N PHE A 103 -10.92 0.58 22.29
CA PHE A 103 -10.48 1.83 21.68
C PHE A 103 -9.36 1.61 20.65
N THR A 104 -8.34 0.79 20.94
CA THR A 104 -7.23 0.54 20.00
C THR A 104 -7.69 -0.05 18.67
N ARG A 105 -8.63 -1.00 18.64
CA ARG A 105 -9.17 -1.55 17.37
C ARG A 105 -9.99 -0.52 16.57
N ILE A 106 -10.75 0.33 17.24
CA ILE A 106 -11.52 1.41 16.59
C ILE A 106 -10.60 2.51 16.07
N VAL A 107 -9.51 2.78 16.80
CA VAL A 107 -8.47 3.73 16.43
C VAL A 107 -7.64 3.19 15.26
N GLU A 108 -7.16 1.95 15.29
CA GLU A 108 -6.39 1.35 14.19
C GLU A 108 -7.18 1.34 12.87
N SER A 109 -8.48 1.01 12.92
CA SER A 109 -9.35 1.02 11.73
C SER A 109 -9.71 2.43 11.23
N ARG A 110 -9.58 3.47 12.06
CA ARG A 110 -9.81 4.87 11.67
C ARG A 110 -8.55 5.64 11.31
N ILE A 111 -7.41 5.28 11.87
CA ILE A 111 -6.17 6.08 11.82
C ILE A 111 -5.19 5.56 10.75
N GLY A 112 -5.26 4.29 10.36
CA GLY A 112 -4.35 3.69 9.39
C GLY A 112 -4.93 3.52 7.99
N LYS A 113 -4.11 3.79 6.97
CA LYS A 113 -4.29 3.25 5.60
C LYS A 113 -4.02 1.73 5.66
N PRO A 114 -4.96 0.86 5.24
CA PRO A 114 -4.73 -0.59 5.24
C PRO A 114 -3.54 -0.97 4.34
N ALA A 115 -2.81 -2.04 4.68
CA ALA A 115 -1.62 -2.48 3.95
C ALA A 115 -1.89 -2.77 2.45
N LEU A 116 -3.09 -3.27 2.13
CA LEU A 116 -3.51 -3.56 0.75
C LEU A 116 -3.85 -2.32 -0.08
N VAL A 117 -4.11 -1.17 0.56
CA VAL A 117 -4.40 0.05 -0.17
C VAL A 117 -3.07 0.62 -0.64
N ARG A 118 -2.82 0.72 -1.94
CA ARG A 118 -1.60 1.31 -2.48
C ARG A 118 -1.66 2.82 -2.50
N GLU A 119 -2.82 3.37 -2.85
CA GLU A 119 -3.05 4.82 -2.95
C GLU A 119 -4.45 5.16 -2.46
N THR A 120 -4.62 6.31 -1.81
CA THR A 120 -5.92 6.77 -1.31
C THR A 120 -6.01 8.29 -1.28
N SER A 121 -7.21 8.83 -1.55
CA SER A 121 -7.49 10.26 -1.31
C SER A 121 -7.88 10.58 0.13
N ARG A 122 -8.11 9.56 0.97
CA ARG A 122 -8.51 9.78 2.36
C ARG A 122 -7.39 10.47 3.11
N LEU A 123 -7.76 11.53 3.80
CA LEU A 123 -6.86 12.26 4.68
C LEU A 123 -6.53 11.37 5.87
N ASN A 124 -5.27 11.00 5.99
CA ASN A 124 -4.73 10.42 7.20
C ASN A 124 -4.53 11.54 8.23
N ILE A 125 -4.88 11.29 9.49
CA ILE A 125 -4.69 12.25 10.59
C ILE A 125 -3.21 12.64 10.68
N VAL A 126 -2.29 11.68 10.50
CA VAL A 126 -0.84 11.91 10.53
C VAL A 126 -0.39 12.82 9.37
N ASP A 127 -0.87 12.56 8.16
CA ASP A 127 -0.53 13.38 6.98
C ASP A 127 -1.14 14.77 7.05
N THR A 128 -2.34 14.90 7.64
CA THR A 128 -3.02 16.17 7.87
C THR A 128 -2.22 17.07 8.81
N CYS A 129 -1.64 16.50 9.88
CA CYS A 129 -0.77 17.24 10.79
C CYS A 129 0.56 17.66 10.13
N ARG A 130 1.12 16.84 9.24
CA ARG A 130 2.38 17.17 8.52
C ARG A 130 2.19 18.23 7.44
N HIS A 131 1.03 18.28 6.79
CA HIS A 131 0.77 19.19 5.67
C HIS A 131 -0.62 19.89 5.75
N PRO A 132 -0.81 20.83 6.71
CA PRO A 132 -2.11 21.46 6.94
C PRO A 132 -2.61 22.32 5.75
N ILE A 133 -1.68 23.00 5.05
CA ILE A 133 -2.01 23.91 3.92
C ILE A 133 -2.42 23.13 2.65
N MET A 134 -1.70 22.05 2.32
CA MET A 134 -2.04 21.22 1.15
C MET A 134 -3.36 20.46 1.38
N THR A 135 -3.61 20.05 2.62
CA THR A 135 -4.83 19.34 3.02
C THR A 135 -6.06 20.23 2.89
N THR A 136 -5.98 21.49 3.35
CA THR A 136 -7.07 22.46 3.19
C THR A 136 -7.36 22.75 1.72
N LYS A 137 -6.34 22.95 0.87
CA LYS A 137 -6.55 23.10 -0.58
C LYS A 137 -7.27 21.91 -1.22
N ARG A 138 -6.94 20.67 -0.85
CA ARG A 138 -7.63 19.46 -1.36
C ARG A 138 -9.08 19.37 -0.91
N ILE A 139 -9.39 19.83 0.30
CA ILE A 139 -10.78 19.85 0.80
C ILE A 139 -11.65 20.84 -0.01
N PHE A 140 -11.06 21.94 -0.46
CA PHE A 140 -11.74 23.00 -1.23
C PHE A 140 -11.68 22.82 -2.75
N GLN A 141 -11.03 21.77 -3.27
CA GLN A 141 -11.01 21.51 -4.71
C GLN A 141 -12.43 21.23 -5.24
N ARG A 142 -12.83 21.99 -6.26
CA ARG A 142 -14.11 21.80 -6.95
C ARG A 142 -14.07 20.53 -7.81
N PRO A 143 -15.21 19.85 -8.02
CA PRO A 143 -15.28 18.71 -8.93
C PRO A 143 -14.86 19.15 -10.34
N SER A 144 -13.84 18.51 -10.90
CA SER A 144 -13.40 18.67 -12.30
C SER A 144 -14.29 17.87 -13.25
N ASP A 145 -14.16 18.08 -14.57
CA ASP A 145 -14.80 17.23 -15.58
C ASP A 145 -14.35 15.76 -15.35
N PRO A 146 -15.27 14.79 -15.31
CA PRO A 146 -14.92 13.39 -15.07
C PRO A 146 -14.00 12.79 -16.14
N LEU A 147 -13.93 13.40 -17.32
CA LEU A 147 -13.12 12.93 -18.43
C LEU A 147 -11.99 13.91 -18.79
N ASP A 148 -11.67 14.85 -17.90
CA ASP A 148 -10.56 15.78 -18.11
C ASP A 148 -9.23 15.04 -18.31
N GLY A 149 -8.55 15.33 -19.41
CA GLY A 149 -7.30 14.65 -19.81
C GLY A 149 -7.47 13.18 -20.27
N ILE A 150 -8.68 12.62 -20.32
CA ILE A 150 -8.93 11.25 -20.76
C ILE A 150 -9.50 11.24 -22.18
N ILE A 151 -8.70 10.80 -23.14
CA ILE A 151 -9.10 10.73 -24.55
C ILE A 151 -9.54 9.30 -24.87
N LEU A 152 -10.81 9.15 -25.23
CA LEU A 152 -11.46 7.88 -25.53
C LEU A 152 -12.27 7.99 -26.82
N ARG A 153 -12.72 6.83 -27.32
CA ARG A 153 -13.67 6.79 -28.44
C ARG A 153 -15.00 7.44 -28.03
N PRO A 154 -15.68 8.18 -28.93
CA PRO A 154 -16.90 8.94 -28.59
C PRO A 154 -17.98 8.11 -27.88
N GLU A 155 -18.19 6.87 -28.33
CA GLU A 155 -19.17 5.96 -27.74
C GLU A 155 -18.84 5.61 -26.28
N LEU A 156 -17.58 5.26 -26.03
CA LEU A 156 -17.08 4.95 -24.69
C LEU A 156 -17.07 6.20 -23.81
N GLU A 157 -16.68 7.35 -24.35
CA GLU A 157 -16.69 8.63 -23.66
C GLU A 157 -18.12 8.98 -23.18
N ALA A 158 -19.12 8.85 -24.06
CA ALA A 158 -20.51 9.09 -23.72
C ALA A 158 -21.03 8.13 -22.63
N SER A 159 -20.67 6.85 -22.72
CA SER A 159 -21.03 5.84 -21.72
C SER A 159 -20.42 6.17 -20.34
N LEU A 160 -19.11 6.43 -20.30
CA LEU A 160 -18.41 6.80 -19.07
C LEU A 160 -18.90 8.11 -18.46
N ARG A 161 -19.29 9.08 -19.29
CA ARG A 161 -19.88 10.34 -18.83
C ARG A 161 -21.22 10.09 -18.15
N LYS A 162 -22.07 9.21 -18.71
CA LYS A 162 -23.34 8.81 -18.07
C LYS A 162 -23.10 8.16 -16.71
N ILE A 163 -22.14 7.25 -16.64
CA ILE A 163 -21.72 6.60 -15.38
C ILE A 163 -21.28 7.64 -14.35
N ALA A 164 -20.44 8.60 -14.75
CA ALA A 164 -19.94 9.63 -13.83
C ALA A 164 -21.06 10.53 -13.29
N ILE A 165 -21.98 10.95 -14.16
CA ILE A 165 -23.16 11.74 -13.79
C ILE A 165 -24.06 10.93 -12.85
N ALA A 166 -24.34 9.66 -13.19
CA ALA A 166 -25.16 8.77 -12.38
C ALA A 166 -24.56 8.58 -10.98
N THR A 167 -23.27 8.27 -10.87
CA THR A 167 -22.58 8.09 -9.58
C THR A 167 -22.63 9.35 -8.72
N ARG A 168 -22.43 10.53 -9.33
CA ARG A 168 -22.55 11.81 -8.62
C ARG A 168 -23.97 12.05 -8.10
N HIS A 169 -25.00 11.77 -8.89
CA HIS A 169 -26.39 11.90 -8.45
C HIS A 169 -26.76 10.88 -7.37
N THR A 170 -26.31 9.62 -7.52
CA THR A 170 -26.49 8.58 -6.51
C THR A 170 -25.93 9.01 -5.17
N LYS A 171 -24.72 9.59 -5.15
CA LYS A 171 -24.14 10.14 -3.92
C LYS A 171 -24.98 11.29 -3.36
N ALA A 172 -25.37 12.25 -4.19
CA ALA A 172 -26.15 13.41 -3.76
C ALA A 172 -27.50 12.98 -3.14
N ASN A 173 -28.10 11.90 -3.65
CA ASN A 173 -29.37 11.36 -3.20
C ASN A 173 -29.23 10.25 -2.15
N ASN A 174 -28.02 9.97 -1.65
CA ASN A 174 -27.74 8.88 -0.69
C ASN A 174 -28.30 7.50 -1.15
N GLY A 175 -28.19 7.25 -2.45
CA GLY A 175 -28.58 6.00 -3.10
C GLY A 175 -27.52 4.89 -2.94
N PHE A 176 -27.86 3.71 -3.46
CA PHE A 176 -26.92 2.59 -3.53
C PHE A 176 -26.03 2.72 -4.76
N TYR A 177 -24.73 2.55 -4.60
CA TYR A 177 -23.79 2.58 -5.72
C TYR A 177 -23.91 1.31 -6.55
N ARG A 178 -23.59 1.43 -7.84
CA ARG A 178 -23.45 0.32 -8.77
C ARG A 178 -21.99 -0.07 -8.88
N ASN A 179 -21.72 -1.36 -8.95
CA ASN A 179 -20.38 -1.89 -9.14
C ASN A 179 -20.05 -1.98 -10.63
N ILE A 180 -18.81 -1.66 -10.98
CA ILE A 180 -18.37 -1.55 -12.37
C ILE A 180 -17.18 -2.47 -12.63
N LEU A 181 -17.23 -3.22 -13.72
CA LEU A 181 -16.09 -3.95 -14.28
C LEU A 181 -15.54 -3.22 -15.50
N MET A 182 -14.28 -2.79 -15.42
CA MET A 182 -13.52 -2.19 -16.51
C MET A 182 -12.61 -3.25 -17.14
N ALA A 183 -13.00 -3.76 -18.29
CA ALA A 183 -12.26 -4.77 -19.02
C ALA A 183 -11.49 -4.15 -20.19
N GLY A 184 -10.27 -4.58 -20.45
CA GLY A 184 -9.57 -4.20 -21.67
C GLY A 184 -8.05 -4.24 -21.56
N PRO A 185 -7.30 -3.94 -22.63
CA PRO A 185 -5.84 -3.97 -22.61
C PRO A 185 -5.24 -3.03 -21.56
N PRO A 186 -4.01 -3.30 -21.09
CA PRO A 186 -3.31 -2.39 -20.19
C PRO A 186 -2.99 -1.06 -20.89
N GLY A 187 -2.94 0.03 -20.13
CA GLY A 187 -2.55 1.34 -20.65
C GLY A 187 -3.64 2.10 -21.43
N THR A 188 -4.90 1.68 -21.33
CA THR A 188 -6.08 2.31 -21.96
C THR A 188 -6.80 3.33 -21.06
N GLY A 189 -6.30 3.59 -19.86
CA GLY A 189 -6.83 4.64 -18.97
C GLY A 189 -7.81 4.18 -17.88
N LYS A 190 -8.02 2.88 -17.67
CA LYS A 190 -8.92 2.33 -16.62
C LYS A 190 -8.70 2.96 -15.23
N THR A 191 -7.47 2.91 -14.73
CA THR A 191 -7.09 3.47 -13.42
C THR A 191 -7.26 4.99 -13.36
N MET A 192 -6.99 5.69 -14.47
CA MET A 192 -7.13 7.15 -14.55
C MET A 192 -8.60 7.55 -14.49
N PHE A 193 -9.47 6.84 -15.22
CA PHE A 193 -10.91 7.07 -15.16
C PHE A 193 -11.48 6.77 -13.77
N ALA A 194 -11.07 5.70 -13.10
CA ALA A 194 -11.53 5.40 -11.74
C ALA A 194 -11.20 6.52 -10.73
N LYS A 195 -9.99 7.09 -10.81
CA LYS A 195 -9.61 8.26 -9.99
C LYS A 195 -10.48 9.47 -10.31
N SER A 196 -10.65 9.76 -11.60
CA SER A 196 -11.45 10.90 -12.04
C SER A 196 -12.93 10.77 -11.66
N LEU A 197 -13.49 9.56 -11.76
CA LEU A 197 -14.85 9.23 -11.34
C LEU A 197 -15.06 9.50 -9.85
N ALA A 198 -14.13 9.09 -8.99
CA ALA A 198 -14.19 9.35 -7.56
C ALA A 198 -14.13 10.86 -7.27
N MET A 199 -13.18 11.58 -7.89
CA MET A 199 -13.02 13.02 -7.72
C MET A 199 -14.26 13.80 -8.20
N HIS A 200 -14.79 13.46 -9.37
CA HIS A 200 -16.00 14.08 -9.92
C HIS A 200 -17.24 13.84 -9.06
N SER A 201 -17.38 12.63 -8.53
CA SER A 201 -18.45 12.28 -7.59
C SER A 201 -18.19 12.84 -6.18
N GLY A 202 -17.00 13.38 -5.92
CA GLY A 202 -16.53 13.85 -4.61
C GLY A 202 -16.38 12.73 -3.57
N MET A 203 -16.36 11.46 -4.00
CA MET A 203 -16.08 10.31 -3.14
C MET A 203 -14.58 10.27 -2.85
N ASP A 204 -14.20 9.60 -1.77
CA ASP A 204 -12.79 9.22 -1.63
C ASP A 204 -12.48 8.06 -2.59
N TYR A 205 -11.23 7.89 -3.01
CA TYR A 205 -10.79 6.68 -3.72
C TYR A 205 -9.79 5.90 -2.88
N ALA A 206 -9.77 4.58 -3.08
CA ALA A 206 -8.70 3.71 -2.63
C ALA A 206 -8.37 2.72 -3.74
N ILE A 207 -7.08 2.63 -4.09
CA ILE A 207 -6.57 1.77 -5.14
C ILE A 207 -5.87 0.58 -4.51
N LEU A 208 -6.30 -0.60 -4.91
CA LEU A 208 -5.74 -1.90 -4.58
C LEU A 208 -5.23 -2.54 -5.87
N THR A 209 -4.25 -3.44 -5.78
CA THR A 209 -3.88 -4.31 -6.89
C THR A 209 -4.10 -5.76 -6.49
N GLY A 210 -4.72 -6.54 -7.38
CA GLY A 210 -4.92 -7.96 -7.17
C GLY A 210 -3.61 -8.73 -7.03
N GLY A 211 -2.54 -8.25 -7.67
CA GLY A 211 -1.20 -8.81 -7.55
C GLY A 211 -0.62 -8.77 -6.13
N ASP A 212 -1.04 -7.80 -5.30
CA ASP A 212 -0.61 -7.72 -3.89
C ASP A 212 -1.42 -8.68 -3.00
N ILE A 213 -2.62 -9.08 -3.42
CA ILE A 213 -3.53 -9.95 -2.66
C ILE A 213 -3.15 -11.42 -2.83
N ALA A 214 -2.84 -11.83 -4.06
CA ALA A 214 -2.49 -13.21 -4.39
C ALA A 214 -1.38 -13.84 -3.51
N PRO A 215 -0.24 -13.17 -3.22
CA PRO A 215 0.83 -13.74 -2.41
C PRO A 215 0.53 -13.81 -0.92
N MET A 216 -0.51 -13.15 -0.40
CA MET A 216 -0.79 -13.09 1.05
C MET A 216 -1.32 -14.40 1.63
N GLY A 217 -1.74 -15.36 0.79
CA GLY A 217 -2.31 -16.62 1.24
C GLY A 217 -3.48 -16.42 2.21
N ASN A 218 -3.38 -16.96 3.42
CA ASN A 218 -4.43 -16.87 4.45
C ASN A 218 -4.58 -15.45 5.03
N GLU A 219 -3.54 -14.62 5.00
CA GLU A 219 -3.62 -13.24 5.49
C GLU A 219 -4.45 -12.35 4.55
N GLY A 220 -4.59 -12.74 3.29
CA GLY A 220 -5.39 -12.05 2.27
C GLY A 220 -6.85 -11.86 2.72
N VAL A 221 -7.45 -12.88 3.34
CA VAL A 221 -8.81 -12.83 3.90
C VAL A 221 -8.94 -11.68 4.90
N THR A 222 -8.07 -11.64 5.90
CA THR A 222 -8.09 -10.61 6.94
C THR A 222 -7.88 -9.22 6.35
N ALA A 223 -6.97 -9.10 5.39
CA ALA A 223 -6.67 -7.84 4.74
C ALA A 223 -7.85 -7.32 3.91
N VAL A 224 -8.54 -8.18 3.15
CA VAL A 224 -9.78 -7.83 2.43
C VAL A 224 -10.85 -7.34 3.40
N HIS A 225 -11.10 -8.06 4.51
CA HIS A 225 -12.06 -7.62 5.52
C HIS A 225 -11.72 -6.23 6.09
N LYS A 226 -10.44 -5.97 6.39
CA LYS A 226 -9.97 -4.68 6.90
C LYS A 226 -10.20 -3.54 5.90
N VAL A 227 -9.96 -3.76 4.60
CA VAL A 227 -10.20 -2.75 3.55
C VAL A 227 -11.68 -2.36 3.49
N PHE A 228 -12.59 -3.33 3.46
CA PHE A 228 -14.02 -3.04 3.37
C PHE A 228 -14.56 -2.35 4.64
N GLU A 229 -14.14 -2.78 5.82
CA GLU A 229 -14.54 -2.10 7.07
C GLU A 229 -13.95 -0.68 7.13
N TRP A 230 -12.68 -0.52 6.76
CA TRP A 230 -12.07 0.79 6.64
C TRP A 230 -12.83 1.68 5.66
N ALA A 231 -13.23 1.17 4.48
CA ALA A 231 -13.99 1.92 3.49
C ALA A 231 -15.33 2.44 4.04
N LYS A 232 -16.04 1.60 4.80
CA LYS A 232 -17.32 1.97 5.44
C LYS A 232 -17.21 3.13 6.44
N THR A 233 -16.03 3.35 7.02
CA THR A 233 -15.82 4.47 7.96
C THR A 233 -15.75 5.85 7.29
N SER A 234 -15.61 5.93 5.95
CA SER A 234 -15.57 7.24 5.29
C SER A 234 -16.93 7.94 5.33
N ARG A 235 -16.89 9.25 5.58
CA ARG A 235 -18.08 10.12 5.52
C ARG A 235 -18.48 10.46 4.08
N LYS A 236 -17.53 10.52 3.15
CA LYS A 236 -17.76 10.87 1.73
C LYS A 236 -18.18 9.66 0.88
N GLY A 237 -18.07 8.45 1.44
CA GLY A 237 -18.09 7.20 0.69
C GLY A 237 -16.76 6.96 -0.03
N VAL A 238 -16.46 5.70 -0.36
CA VAL A 238 -15.18 5.31 -0.99
C VAL A 238 -15.42 4.55 -2.29
N LEU A 239 -14.78 4.98 -3.38
CA LEU A 239 -14.60 4.18 -4.58
C LEU A 239 -13.40 3.25 -4.36
N LEU A 240 -13.68 1.95 -4.22
CA LEU A 240 -12.70 0.89 -4.10
C LEU A 240 -12.33 0.42 -5.50
N PHE A 241 -11.16 0.84 -5.99
CA PHE A 241 -10.63 0.40 -7.28
C PHE A 241 -9.66 -0.76 -7.08
N VAL A 242 -9.92 -1.90 -7.72
CA VAL A 242 -9.04 -3.07 -7.69
C VAL A 242 -8.46 -3.26 -9.10
N ASP A 243 -7.21 -2.88 -9.29
CA ASP A 243 -6.47 -3.13 -10.52
C ASP A 243 -6.01 -4.58 -10.60
N GLU A 244 -5.83 -5.12 -11.80
CA GLU A 244 -5.39 -6.52 -12.02
C GLU A 244 -6.19 -7.53 -11.17
N ALA A 245 -7.51 -7.33 -11.10
CA ALA A 245 -8.38 -8.15 -10.26
C ALA A 245 -8.42 -9.62 -10.71
N ASP A 246 -8.05 -9.90 -11.96
CA ASP A 246 -7.81 -11.25 -12.48
C ASP A 246 -6.71 -12.02 -11.74
N ALA A 247 -5.88 -11.39 -10.92
CA ALA A 247 -4.87 -12.10 -10.14
C ALA A 247 -5.45 -13.01 -9.04
N PHE A 248 -6.59 -12.64 -8.45
CA PHE A 248 -7.21 -13.41 -7.35
C PHE A 248 -8.70 -13.75 -7.57
N LEU A 249 -9.33 -13.22 -8.64
CA LEU A 249 -10.74 -13.48 -8.97
C LEU A 249 -10.96 -14.56 -10.05
N ARG A 250 -9.96 -15.43 -10.29
CA ARG A 250 -10.05 -16.47 -11.33
C ARG A 250 -11.03 -17.60 -10.98
N LYS A 251 -11.56 -18.27 -12.00
CA LYS A 251 -12.43 -19.46 -11.87
C LYS A 251 -11.82 -20.53 -10.96
N ARG A 252 -12.63 -21.04 -10.02
CA ARG A 252 -12.23 -22.03 -8.98
C ARG A 252 -11.69 -23.34 -9.54
N ASP A 253 -12.13 -23.73 -10.73
CA ASP A 253 -11.87 -25.04 -11.36
C ASP A 253 -10.50 -25.13 -12.04
N GLN A 254 -9.71 -24.05 -12.06
CA GLN A 254 -8.32 -24.14 -12.47
C GLN A 254 -7.53 -24.86 -11.36
N GLU A 255 -7.02 -26.07 -11.65
CA GLU A 255 -6.31 -26.99 -10.74
C GLU A 255 -5.09 -26.40 -10.00
N ARG A 256 -4.72 -25.14 -10.26
CA ARG A 256 -3.53 -24.46 -9.72
C ARG A 256 -3.83 -23.33 -8.72
N ILE A 257 -5.07 -23.10 -8.31
CA ILE A 257 -5.40 -22.02 -7.36
C ILE A 257 -5.15 -22.50 -5.92
N SER A 258 -4.33 -21.76 -5.17
CA SER A 258 -4.08 -22.03 -3.75
C SER A 258 -5.34 -21.85 -2.89
N GLU A 259 -5.44 -22.61 -1.80
CA GLU A 259 -6.56 -22.52 -0.87
C GLU A 259 -6.73 -21.11 -0.29
N GLY A 260 -5.61 -20.41 -0.01
CA GLY A 260 -5.62 -19.02 0.47
C GLY A 260 -6.24 -18.03 -0.53
N ILE A 261 -6.00 -18.21 -1.84
CA ILE A 261 -6.65 -17.38 -2.87
C ILE A 261 -8.15 -17.68 -2.93
N ARG A 262 -8.56 -18.96 -2.86
CA ARG A 262 -9.98 -19.34 -2.80
C ARG A 262 -10.69 -18.75 -1.58
N ALA A 263 -10.05 -18.82 -0.41
CA ALA A 263 -10.57 -18.23 0.82
C ALA A 263 -10.72 -16.71 0.69
N THR A 264 -9.73 -16.04 0.09
CA THR A 264 -9.74 -14.59 -0.14
C THR A 264 -10.83 -14.18 -1.14
N LEU A 265 -11.02 -14.94 -2.22
CA LEU A 265 -12.12 -14.78 -3.16
C LEU A 265 -13.48 -14.90 -2.46
N ASN A 266 -13.66 -15.92 -1.62
CA ASN A 266 -14.91 -16.09 -0.86
C ASN A 266 -15.16 -14.92 0.11
N ALA A 267 -14.11 -14.44 0.79
CA ALA A 267 -14.19 -13.27 1.65
C ALA A 267 -14.58 -12.00 0.86
N PHE A 268 -14.05 -11.85 -0.34
CA PHE A 268 -14.39 -10.77 -1.26
C PHE A 268 -15.86 -10.85 -1.72
N LEU A 269 -16.32 -12.03 -2.14
CA LEU A 269 -17.71 -12.28 -2.53
C LEU A 269 -18.68 -12.01 -1.38
N TYR A 270 -18.33 -12.41 -0.17
CA TYR A 270 -19.12 -12.11 1.03
C TYR A 270 -19.30 -10.61 1.25
N ARG A 271 -18.24 -9.81 1.03
CA ARG A 271 -18.30 -8.34 1.19
C ARG A 271 -18.99 -7.61 0.05
N THR A 272 -19.13 -8.25 -1.10
CA THR A 272 -19.74 -7.69 -2.32
C THR A 272 -21.13 -8.27 -2.60
N GLY A 273 -21.67 -9.07 -1.69
CA GLY A 273 -22.97 -9.73 -1.84
C GLY A 273 -24.16 -8.77 -1.84
N GLU A 274 -24.00 -7.56 -1.32
CA GLU A 274 -25.05 -6.55 -1.24
C GLU A 274 -24.56 -5.21 -1.78
N GLN A 275 -25.47 -4.43 -2.36
CA GLN A 275 -25.18 -3.09 -2.80
C GLN A 275 -24.96 -2.16 -1.60
N SER A 276 -23.99 -1.27 -1.72
CA SER A 276 -23.54 -0.43 -0.61
C SER A 276 -23.81 1.05 -0.89
N LYS A 277 -24.26 1.76 0.15
CA LYS A 277 -24.31 3.24 0.16
C LYS A 277 -22.99 3.87 0.60
N LYS A 278 -22.06 3.05 1.11
CA LYS A 278 -20.81 3.52 1.73
C LYS A 278 -19.60 3.35 0.82
N PHE A 279 -19.63 2.39 -0.09
CA PHE A 279 -18.57 2.20 -1.05
C PHE A 279 -19.13 1.81 -2.42
N MET A 280 -18.39 2.14 -3.45
CA MET A 280 -18.60 1.72 -4.83
C MET A 280 -17.43 0.82 -5.21
N LEU A 281 -17.69 -0.36 -5.77
CA LEU A 281 -16.62 -1.24 -6.25
C LEU A 281 -16.36 -1.02 -7.74
N VAL A 282 -15.09 -0.83 -8.10
CA VAL A 282 -14.65 -0.78 -9.49
C VAL A 282 -13.51 -1.78 -9.68
N LEU A 283 -13.74 -2.80 -10.51
CA LEU A 283 -12.75 -3.82 -10.83
C LEU A 283 -12.12 -3.51 -12.18
N ALA A 284 -10.82 -3.67 -12.32
CA ALA A 284 -10.14 -3.63 -13.62
C ALA A 284 -9.46 -4.96 -13.92
N SER A 285 -9.64 -5.43 -15.16
CA SER A 285 -9.05 -6.68 -15.63
C SER A 285 -8.59 -6.56 -17.08
N ASN A 286 -7.54 -7.29 -17.41
CA ASN A 286 -7.09 -7.47 -18.79
C ASN A 286 -7.66 -8.76 -19.42
N GLN A 287 -8.16 -9.68 -18.61
CA GLN A 287 -8.66 -11.02 -18.98
C GLN A 287 -10.00 -11.28 -18.29
N PRO A 288 -11.08 -10.54 -18.62
CA PRO A 288 -12.39 -10.69 -17.98
C PRO A 288 -12.97 -12.11 -18.12
N GLU A 289 -12.62 -12.84 -19.18
CA GLU A 289 -13.06 -14.21 -19.44
C GLU A 289 -12.61 -15.22 -18.38
N GLN A 290 -11.58 -14.90 -17.60
CA GLN A 290 -11.05 -15.75 -16.53
C GLN A 290 -11.78 -15.57 -15.21
N PHE A 291 -12.68 -14.60 -15.10
CA PHE A 291 -13.38 -14.31 -13.86
C PHE A 291 -14.30 -15.47 -13.44
N ASP A 292 -14.37 -15.69 -12.13
CA ASP A 292 -15.40 -16.52 -11.53
C ASP A 292 -16.79 -15.96 -11.86
N TRP A 293 -17.73 -16.84 -12.23
CA TRP A 293 -19.07 -16.43 -12.64
C TRP A 293 -19.80 -15.63 -11.55
N ALA A 294 -19.52 -15.92 -10.27
CA ALA A 294 -20.13 -15.22 -9.15
C ALA A 294 -19.70 -13.76 -9.07
N ILE A 295 -18.54 -13.38 -9.66
CA ILE A 295 -18.12 -11.98 -9.75
C ILE A 295 -18.94 -11.23 -10.78
N ASN A 296 -19.23 -11.85 -11.91
CA ASN A 296 -20.04 -11.22 -12.96
C ASN A 296 -21.45 -10.89 -12.46
N ASP A 297 -22.04 -11.73 -11.61
CA ASP A 297 -23.33 -11.47 -10.95
C ASP A 297 -23.31 -10.26 -10.00
N ARG A 298 -22.14 -9.87 -9.46
CA ARG A 298 -21.99 -8.72 -8.57
C ARG A 298 -21.70 -7.41 -9.29
N MET A 299 -21.41 -7.46 -10.59
CA MET A 299 -21.08 -6.29 -11.41
C MET A 299 -22.35 -5.83 -12.13
N ASP A 300 -22.79 -4.60 -11.84
CA ASP A 300 -23.98 -4.04 -12.46
C ASP A 300 -23.72 -3.55 -13.88
N GLU A 301 -22.49 -3.08 -14.15
CA GLU A 301 -22.09 -2.56 -15.45
C GLU A 301 -20.71 -3.07 -15.86
N ILE A 302 -20.57 -3.48 -17.13
CA ILE A 302 -19.30 -3.90 -17.73
C ILE A 302 -18.93 -2.90 -18.83
N VAL A 303 -17.74 -2.31 -18.70
CA VAL A 303 -17.21 -1.32 -19.62
C VAL A 303 -15.96 -1.86 -20.30
N HIS A 304 -15.99 -1.93 -21.63
CA HIS A 304 -14.86 -2.38 -22.43
C HIS A 304 -14.00 -1.20 -22.91
N PHE A 305 -12.79 -1.13 -22.38
CA PHE A 305 -11.74 -0.24 -22.84
C PHE A 305 -10.99 -0.89 -23.99
N THR A 306 -10.83 -0.14 -25.06
CA THR A 306 -10.18 -0.61 -26.29
C THR A 306 -8.99 0.26 -26.63
N LEU A 307 -8.13 -0.21 -27.52
CA LEU A 307 -7.06 0.61 -28.07
C LEU A 307 -7.64 1.82 -28.83
N PRO A 308 -6.95 2.97 -28.83
CA PRO A 308 -7.41 4.19 -29.49
C PRO A 308 -7.43 4.04 -31.03
N GLY A 309 -8.47 4.59 -31.67
CA GLY A 309 -8.57 4.73 -33.12
C GLY A 309 -7.68 5.86 -33.63
N LEU A 310 -7.76 6.17 -34.93
CA LEU A 310 -6.87 7.17 -35.54
C LEU A 310 -7.08 8.56 -34.93
N GLU A 311 -8.34 9.00 -34.81
CA GLU A 311 -8.70 10.31 -34.26
C GLU A 311 -8.28 10.44 -32.79
N GLU A 312 -8.49 9.40 -31.97
CA GLU A 312 -8.06 9.41 -30.58
C GLU A 312 -6.54 9.41 -30.45
N ARG A 313 -5.82 8.69 -31.31
CA ARG A 313 -4.35 8.71 -31.33
C ARG A 313 -3.82 10.08 -31.68
N GLU A 314 -4.41 10.78 -32.66
CA GLU A 314 -4.01 12.14 -32.98
C GLU A 314 -4.21 13.09 -31.79
N ARG A 315 -5.38 13.02 -31.14
CA ARG A 315 -5.68 13.77 -29.92
C ARG A 315 -4.69 13.44 -28.79
N LEU A 316 -4.37 12.17 -28.59
CA LEU A 316 -3.42 11.70 -27.56
C LEU A 316 -2.01 12.21 -27.83
N VAL A 317 -1.53 12.07 -29.06
CA VAL A 317 -0.20 12.54 -29.46
C VAL A 317 -0.09 14.05 -29.24
N ARG A 318 -1.09 14.82 -29.69
CA ARG A 318 -1.13 16.28 -29.48
C ARG A 318 -1.15 16.63 -27.99
N HIS A 319 -2.01 15.98 -27.20
CA HIS A 319 -2.09 16.21 -25.76
C HIS A 319 -0.76 15.96 -25.04
N TYR A 320 -0.09 14.84 -25.32
CA TYR A 320 1.19 14.52 -24.70
C TYR A 320 2.34 15.37 -25.24
N PHE A 321 2.31 15.76 -26.51
CA PHE A 321 3.25 16.71 -27.09
C PHE A 321 3.17 18.06 -26.33
N ASP A 322 1.96 18.56 -26.13
CA ASP A 322 1.72 19.82 -25.39
C ASP A 322 2.21 19.70 -23.94
N PHE A 323 1.86 18.61 -23.25
CA PHE A 323 2.20 18.39 -21.85
C PHE A 323 3.70 18.21 -21.60
N PHE A 324 4.41 17.42 -22.44
CA PHE A 324 5.82 17.08 -22.21
C PHE A 324 6.82 17.99 -22.91
N LEU A 325 6.42 18.68 -23.99
CA LEU A 325 7.34 19.49 -24.80
C LEU A 325 6.99 20.98 -24.75
N LEU A 326 5.72 21.35 -24.92
CA LEU A 326 5.32 22.76 -24.97
C LEU A 326 5.22 23.41 -23.58
N GLN A 327 4.58 22.77 -22.60
CA GLN A 327 4.48 23.35 -21.25
C GLN A 327 5.84 23.55 -20.57
N PRO A 328 6.80 22.59 -20.65
CA PRO A 328 8.13 22.80 -20.10
C PRO A 328 8.92 23.89 -20.82
N SER A 329 8.80 24.00 -22.16
CA SER A 329 9.50 25.04 -22.92
C SER A 329 9.07 26.47 -22.58
N LEU A 330 7.84 26.66 -22.10
CA LEU A 330 7.34 27.93 -21.57
C LEU A 330 7.89 28.28 -20.17
N THR A 331 8.38 27.29 -19.43
CA THR A 331 8.87 27.48 -18.06
C THR A 331 10.38 27.73 -18.08
N LYS A 332 10.86 28.82 -17.42
CA LYS A 332 12.27 29.25 -17.45
C LYS A 332 13.31 28.20 -17.04
N SER A 333 12.90 27.10 -16.39
CA SER A 333 13.77 26.07 -15.82
C SER A 333 14.11 24.91 -16.76
N HIS A 334 13.37 24.69 -17.85
CA HIS A 334 13.57 23.54 -18.75
C HIS A 334 13.44 23.99 -20.22
N ARG A 335 14.52 24.48 -20.81
CA ARG A 335 14.50 24.96 -22.20
C ARG A 335 14.65 23.81 -23.19
N ILE A 336 13.58 23.05 -23.40
CA ILE A 336 13.43 22.26 -24.63
C ILE A 336 13.07 23.25 -25.74
N ARG A 337 13.80 23.22 -26.86
CA ARG A 337 13.46 24.00 -28.05
C ARG A 337 13.06 23.05 -29.18
N LEU A 338 12.03 23.40 -29.93
CA LEU A 338 11.70 22.71 -31.17
C LEU A 338 12.51 23.33 -32.31
N ALA A 339 12.96 22.52 -33.27
CA ALA A 339 13.58 23.06 -34.48
C ALA A 339 12.59 23.95 -35.25
N GLU A 340 13.08 25.05 -35.83
CA GLU A 340 12.26 26.16 -36.37
C GLU A 340 11.24 25.75 -37.46
N ASN A 341 11.49 24.62 -38.15
CA ASN A 341 10.68 24.16 -39.29
C ASN A 341 9.63 23.10 -38.95
N ILE A 342 9.46 22.73 -37.67
CA ILE A 342 8.54 21.64 -37.31
C ILE A 342 7.10 22.16 -37.24
N ASN A 343 6.28 21.79 -38.23
CA ASN A 343 4.82 21.93 -38.11
C ASN A 343 4.27 20.79 -37.23
N TYR A 344 4.16 21.05 -35.94
CA TYR A 344 3.74 20.05 -34.96
C TYR A 344 2.35 19.47 -35.25
N ALA A 345 1.41 20.24 -35.81
CA ALA A 345 0.07 19.75 -36.11
C ALA A 345 0.11 18.65 -37.18
N VAL A 346 0.87 18.88 -38.25
CA VAL A 346 1.11 17.90 -39.32
C VAL A 346 1.88 16.69 -38.79
N LYS A 347 2.93 16.93 -37.99
CA LYS A 347 3.76 15.85 -37.44
C LYS A 347 2.98 14.95 -36.48
N CYS A 348 2.13 15.51 -35.62
CA CYS A 348 1.26 14.73 -34.73
C CYS A 348 0.30 13.82 -35.52
N ALA A 349 -0.29 14.32 -36.61
CA ALA A 349 -1.18 13.54 -37.47
C ALA A 349 -0.44 12.42 -38.22
N GLU A 350 0.79 12.67 -38.68
CA GLU A 350 1.65 11.64 -39.28
C GLU A 350 1.97 10.52 -38.27
N ILE A 351 2.41 10.90 -37.07
CA ILE A 351 2.77 9.94 -36.01
C ILE A 351 1.55 9.12 -35.60
N ALA A 352 0.37 9.74 -35.47
CA ALA A 352 -0.87 9.03 -35.15
C ALA A 352 -1.24 7.93 -36.16
N LYS A 353 -0.89 8.10 -37.44
CA LYS A 353 -1.05 7.05 -38.47
C LYS A 353 -0.06 5.89 -38.25
N ARG A 354 1.18 6.20 -37.89
CA ARG A 354 2.26 5.23 -37.64
C ARG A 354 2.07 4.44 -36.34
N THR A 355 1.49 5.04 -35.30
CA THR A 355 1.31 4.40 -33.97
C THR A 355 0.06 3.51 -33.88
N THR A 356 -0.33 2.82 -34.96
CA THR A 356 -1.50 1.94 -34.95
C THR A 356 -1.29 0.75 -34.00
N GLY A 357 -2.27 0.45 -33.17
CA GLY A 357 -2.20 -0.65 -32.19
C GLY A 357 -1.49 -0.31 -30.87
N LEU A 358 -0.95 0.91 -30.72
CA LEU A 358 -0.36 1.37 -29.47
C LEU A 358 -1.43 1.82 -28.48
N SER A 359 -1.21 1.53 -27.20
CA SER A 359 -2.03 2.02 -26.09
C SER A 359 -1.71 3.47 -25.74
N GLY A 360 -2.62 4.16 -25.03
CA GLY A 360 -2.39 5.53 -24.57
C GLY A 360 -1.13 5.67 -23.70
N ARG A 361 -0.81 4.65 -22.88
CA ARG A 361 0.44 4.59 -22.10
C ARG A 361 1.68 4.51 -22.99
N GLU A 362 1.64 3.78 -24.09
CA GLU A 362 2.76 3.68 -25.03
C GLU A 362 2.96 4.99 -25.79
N ILE A 363 1.87 5.64 -26.22
CA ILE A 363 1.94 6.97 -26.84
C ILE A 363 2.51 8.01 -25.86
N SER A 364 2.11 7.97 -24.59
CA SER A 364 2.71 8.81 -23.54
C SER A 364 4.22 8.57 -23.39
N LYS A 365 4.68 7.31 -23.46
CA LYS A 365 6.11 6.97 -23.42
C LYS A 365 6.89 7.51 -24.62
N ILE A 366 6.27 7.57 -25.80
CA ILE A 366 6.89 8.20 -26.97
C ILE A 366 7.17 9.68 -26.68
N ALA A 367 6.21 10.41 -26.12
CA ALA A 367 6.40 11.81 -25.78
C ALA A 367 7.49 12.03 -24.71
N VAL A 368 7.57 11.14 -23.71
CA VAL A 368 8.70 11.13 -22.75
C VAL A 368 10.02 10.85 -23.47
N GLY A 369 10.01 9.94 -24.45
CA GLY A 369 11.18 9.66 -25.29
C GLY A 369 11.66 10.87 -26.07
N TRP A 370 10.74 11.68 -26.63
CA TRP A 370 11.09 12.94 -27.28
C TRP A 370 11.70 13.94 -26.32
N GLN A 371 11.15 14.06 -25.11
CA GLN A 371 11.72 14.91 -24.07
C GLN A 371 13.15 14.48 -23.71
N THR A 372 13.36 13.17 -23.51
CA THR A 372 14.71 12.62 -23.26
C THR A 372 15.65 12.89 -24.42
N ALA A 373 15.21 12.69 -25.66
CA ALA A 373 16.00 12.96 -26.85
C ALA A 373 16.43 14.45 -26.88
N ALA A 374 15.51 15.37 -26.58
CA ALA A 374 15.81 16.79 -26.51
C ALA A 374 16.86 17.10 -25.43
N TYR A 375 16.72 16.54 -24.23
CA TYR A 375 17.69 16.74 -23.15
C TYR A 375 19.06 16.11 -23.41
N SER A 376 19.12 15.05 -24.21
CA SER A 376 20.37 14.42 -24.61
C SER A 376 21.06 15.12 -25.80
N SER A 377 20.39 16.07 -26.46
CA SER A 377 21.00 16.87 -27.53
C SER A 377 21.91 17.95 -26.95
N GLU A 378 23.03 18.23 -27.60
CA GLU A 378 24.00 19.25 -27.15
C GLU A 378 23.36 20.64 -27.04
N ASP A 379 22.43 20.96 -27.94
CA ASP A 379 21.77 22.27 -28.02
C ASP A 379 20.41 22.36 -27.31
N GLY A 380 19.92 21.24 -26.75
CA GLY A 380 18.56 21.16 -26.19
C GLY A 380 17.44 21.27 -27.23
N VAL A 381 17.76 21.05 -28.51
CA VAL A 381 16.85 21.18 -29.66
C VAL A 381 16.34 19.81 -30.09
N LEU A 382 15.03 19.65 -30.13
CA LEU A 382 14.36 18.47 -30.68
C LEU A 382 14.15 18.65 -32.19
N THR A 383 14.77 17.78 -32.97
CA THR A 383 14.62 17.72 -34.43
C THR A 383 13.59 16.68 -34.86
N GLU A 384 13.13 16.77 -36.10
CA GLU A 384 12.16 15.81 -36.67
C GLU A 384 12.73 14.39 -36.74
N SER A 385 13.99 14.24 -37.15
CA SER A 385 14.66 12.93 -37.23
C SER A 385 14.76 12.25 -35.86
N MET A 386 15.00 13.02 -34.79
CA MET A 386 15.01 12.50 -33.42
C MET A 386 13.62 12.03 -32.99
N MET A 387 12.57 12.77 -33.36
CA MET A 387 11.19 12.36 -33.09
C MET A 387 10.85 11.04 -33.80
N ASP A 388 11.22 10.93 -35.08
CA ASP A 388 10.97 9.75 -35.90
C ASP A 388 11.71 8.52 -35.36
N ALA A 389 12.98 8.67 -34.99
CA ALA A 389 13.76 7.58 -34.41
C ALA A 389 13.12 7.01 -33.12
N VAL A 390 12.60 7.89 -32.25
CA VAL A 390 11.88 7.47 -31.03
C VAL A 390 10.60 6.73 -31.38
N VAL A 391 9.84 7.21 -32.37
CA VAL A 391 8.60 6.58 -32.82
C VAL A 391 8.89 5.20 -33.42
N ASP A 392 9.89 5.08 -34.29
CA ASP A 392 10.27 3.81 -34.92
C ASP A 392 10.73 2.78 -33.89
N SER A 393 11.53 3.22 -32.90
CA SER A 393 11.92 2.37 -31.78
C SER A 393 10.70 1.87 -30.99
N ALA A 394 9.73 2.74 -30.72
CA ALA A 394 8.51 2.36 -30.00
C ALA A 394 7.62 1.38 -30.79
N ILE A 395 7.52 1.56 -32.12
CA ILE A 395 6.79 0.65 -33.01
C ILE A 395 7.47 -0.72 -33.06
N ALA A 396 8.80 -0.75 -33.24
CA ALA A 396 9.59 -1.98 -33.21
C ALA A 396 9.42 -2.72 -31.88
N ALA A 397 9.48 -2.00 -30.75
CA ALA A 397 9.26 -2.57 -29.43
C ALA A 397 7.83 -3.10 -29.23
N ASN A 398 6.80 -2.45 -29.80
CA ASN A 398 5.42 -2.96 -29.75
C ASN A 398 5.29 -4.26 -30.56
N ARG A 399 5.84 -4.30 -31.79
CA ARG A 399 5.85 -5.50 -32.63
C ARG A 399 6.50 -6.69 -31.93
N GLN A 400 7.68 -6.48 -31.34
CA GLN A 400 8.39 -7.52 -30.59
C GLN A 400 7.57 -8.05 -29.40
N LYS A 401 6.86 -7.16 -28.66
CA LYS A 401 5.97 -7.59 -27.58
C LYS A 401 4.78 -8.41 -28.08
N GLN A 402 4.23 -8.10 -29.25
CA GLN A 402 3.16 -8.90 -29.83
C GLN A 402 3.66 -10.29 -30.22
N GLU A 403 4.85 -10.38 -30.82
CA GLU A 403 5.50 -11.65 -31.15
C GLU A 403 5.70 -12.50 -29.88
N TRP A 404 6.19 -11.92 -28.78
CA TRP A 404 6.32 -12.64 -27.50
C TRP A 404 5.00 -13.14 -26.91
N ARG A 405 3.89 -12.42 -27.13
CA ARG A 405 2.57 -12.87 -26.66
C ARG A 405 2.06 -14.10 -27.40
N HIS A 406 2.44 -14.25 -28.67
CA HIS A 406 2.04 -15.38 -29.51
C HIS A 406 3.08 -16.51 -29.51
N TYR A 407 4.26 -16.28 -28.96
CA TYR A 407 5.31 -17.28 -28.86
C TYR A 407 4.91 -18.41 -27.90
N LYS A 408 4.62 -19.59 -28.47
CA LYS A 408 4.56 -20.85 -27.72
C LYS A 408 5.95 -21.47 -27.72
N LEU A 409 6.43 -21.86 -26.54
CA LEU A 409 7.65 -22.67 -26.43
C LEU A 409 7.48 -23.93 -27.30
N PRO A 410 8.49 -24.34 -28.08
CA PRO A 410 8.47 -25.65 -28.72
C PRO A 410 8.31 -26.71 -27.63
N ASP A 411 7.41 -27.67 -27.83
CA ASP A 411 7.30 -28.83 -26.93
C ASP A 411 8.69 -29.45 -26.81
N THR A 412 9.22 -29.49 -25.59
CA THR A 412 10.57 -29.99 -25.33
C THR A 412 10.69 -31.42 -25.85
N VAL A 413 11.69 -31.60 -26.73
CA VAL A 413 12.22 -32.84 -27.29
C VAL A 413 11.93 -34.05 -26.40
N GLU A 414 11.28 -35.05 -27.01
CA GLU A 414 11.06 -36.39 -26.47
C GLU A 414 12.29 -36.87 -25.70
N ALA A 415 12.07 -37.30 -24.46
CA ALA A 415 13.09 -37.93 -23.65
C ALA A 415 13.74 -39.06 -24.45
N VAL A 416 15.05 -38.96 -24.67
CA VAL A 416 15.87 -40.02 -25.25
C VAL A 416 15.64 -41.28 -24.40
N PRO A 417 15.18 -42.41 -24.98
CA PRO A 417 15.03 -43.64 -24.22
C PRO A 417 16.42 -44.13 -23.79
N ASN A 418 16.57 -44.40 -22.49
CA ASN A 418 17.75 -45.05 -21.91
C ASN A 418 17.91 -46.50 -22.37
#